data_AF-A0AAU3WDV2-F1
#
_entry.id   AF-A0AAU3WDV2-F1
#
_cell.length_a   1.000
_cell.length_b   1.000
_cell.length_c   1.000
_cell.angle_alpha   90.00
_cell.angle_beta   90.00
_cell.angle_gamma   90.00
#
_symmetry.space_group_name_H-M   'P 1'
#
loop_
_entity.id
_entity.type
_entity.pdbx_description
1 polymer ?
#
loop_
_entity_poly.entity_id
_entity_poly.type
_entity_poly.pdbx_seq_one_letter_code
_entity_poly.pdbx_strand_id
1 'polypeptide(L)'
;MSECRIETHTVAWLRYEIRVHFVTAPAGWGVRDGGYSLASPTAPETCDTRHWRAAVTDDGTTSAIASLWGFEHGGLHRDSGADAMGRESAVPYLTARHAGGTRTYVSCVLLAADGFGPVGPARVGVDSVVEEGRVTLSLPGLPGGTVLPGHAPCRDPHAPACPNASGAGPKRPSSVCRRGLWGRSPQGWDG
;
A
#
# COMPACT_ATOMS: atom_id res chain seq x y z
N MET A 1 24.28 -14.14 16.77
CA MET A 1 23.58 -13.67 15.55
C MET A 1 22.94 -12.34 15.92
N SER A 2 23.08 -11.31 15.10
CA SER A 2 22.34 -10.06 15.32
C SER A 2 20.85 -10.34 15.19
N GLU A 3 20.06 -9.90 16.17
CA GLU A 3 18.62 -10.11 16.18
C GLU A 3 17.94 -9.32 15.05
N CYS A 4 16.98 -9.95 14.37
CA CYS A 4 16.12 -9.30 13.40
C CYS A 4 14.71 -9.25 13.96
N ARG A 5 14.12 -8.06 14.01
CA ARG A 5 12.75 -7.83 14.50
C ARG A 5 11.99 -6.96 13.52
N ILE A 6 10.75 -7.33 13.23
CA ILE A 6 9.82 -6.53 12.44
C ILE A 6 8.55 -6.35 13.25
N GLU A 7 8.11 -5.11 13.35
CA GLU A 7 6.81 -4.74 13.90
C GLU A 7 6.02 -3.99 12.82
N THR A 8 4.80 -4.42 12.55
CA THR A 8 3.95 -3.83 11.50
C THR A 8 2.68 -3.28 12.11
N HIS A 9 2.36 -2.04 11.75
CA HIS A 9 1.08 -1.39 12.03
C HIS A 9 0.34 -1.17 10.72
N THR A 10 -0.97 -1.38 10.75
CA THR A 10 -1.82 -1.22 9.57
C THR A 10 -2.92 -0.21 9.85
N VAL A 11 -3.08 0.75 8.96
CA VAL A 11 -4.20 1.69 8.94
C VAL A 11 -5.03 1.44 7.69
N ALA A 12 -6.25 0.96 7.87
CA ALA A 12 -7.22 0.87 6.77
C ALA A 12 -7.90 2.23 6.58
N TRP A 13 -7.91 2.73 5.34
CA TRP A 13 -8.55 3.98 4.98
C TRP A 13 -9.21 3.89 3.60
N LEU A 14 -10.55 3.92 3.58
CA LEU A 14 -11.35 3.67 2.38
C LEU A 14 -10.97 2.33 1.73
N ARG A 15 -10.36 2.38 0.54
CA ARG A 15 -9.89 1.22 -0.24
C ARG A 15 -8.39 0.92 -0.05
N TYR A 16 -7.71 1.71 0.76
CA TYR A 16 -6.27 1.66 0.96
C TYR A 16 -5.92 1.03 2.30
N GLU A 17 -4.86 0.25 2.29
CA GLU A 17 -4.22 -0.28 3.48
C GLU A 17 -2.82 0.33 3.57
N ILE A 18 -2.61 1.23 4.53
CA ILE A 18 -1.29 1.79 4.81
C ILE A 18 -0.59 0.89 5.81
N ARG A 19 0.58 0.37 5.46
CA ARG A 19 1.39 -0.48 6.33
C ARG A 19 2.65 0.27 6.73
N VAL A 20 2.91 0.31 8.03
CA VAL A 20 4.10 0.92 8.63
C VAL A 20 4.91 -0.19 9.28
N HIS A 21 6.11 -0.43 8.78
CA HIS A 21 7.03 -1.44 9.29
C HIS A 21 8.18 -0.78 10.04
N PHE A 22 8.35 -1.14 11.31
CA PHE A 22 9.55 -0.87 12.10
C PHE A 22 10.45 -2.09 12.05
N VAL A 23 11.51 -2.01 11.26
CA VAL A 23 12.46 -3.10 11.02
C VAL A 23 13.75 -2.81 11.77
N THR A 24 14.14 -3.72 12.65
CA THR A 24 15.45 -3.73 13.30
C THR A 24 16.27 -4.87 12.74
N ALA A 25 17.34 -4.56 12.00
CA ALA A 25 18.21 -5.58 11.39
C ALA A 25 19.63 -5.05 11.14
N PRO A 26 20.60 -5.90 10.78
CA PRO A 26 21.92 -5.46 10.33
C PRO A 26 21.88 -4.75 8.97
N ALA A 27 22.84 -3.86 8.74
CA ALA A 27 22.99 -3.21 7.44
C ALA A 27 23.21 -4.23 6.31
N GLY A 28 22.69 -3.92 5.13
CA GLY A 28 22.82 -4.73 3.92
C GLY A 28 21.74 -5.79 3.73
N TRP A 29 20.90 -6.05 4.72
CA TRP A 29 19.77 -6.98 4.61
C TRP A 29 18.70 -6.47 3.64
N GLY A 30 17.96 -7.37 3.01
CA GLY A 30 16.83 -7.01 2.15
C GLY A 30 15.54 -6.87 2.95
N VAL A 31 14.81 -5.77 2.73
CA VAL A 31 13.44 -5.59 3.22
C VAL A 31 12.51 -5.70 2.02
N ARG A 32 11.39 -6.42 2.17
CA ARG A 32 10.37 -6.60 1.14
C ARG A 32 8.98 -6.42 1.73
N ASP A 33 8.08 -5.83 0.96
CA ASP A 33 6.64 -5.82 1.23
C ASP A 33 5.89 -6.11 -0.07
N GLY A 34 4.72 -6.72 0.02
CA GLY A 34 3.94 -7.20 -1.10
C GLY A 34 2.50 -6.73 -1.04
N GLY A 35 1.93 -6.41 -2.20
CA GLY A 35 0.49 -6.28 -2.34
C GLY A 35 -0.20 -7.63 -2.26
N TYR A 36 -1.43 -7.68 -2.77
CA TYR A 36 -2.22 -8.89 -2.83
C TYR A 36 -1.86 -9.70 -4.08
N SER A 37 -1.81 -11.03 -3.95
CA SER A 37 -1.75 -11.92 -5.12
C SER A 37 -3.04 -11.81 -5.90
N LEU A 38 -2.91 -11.62 -7.21
CA LEU A 38 -3.99 -11.80 -8.15
C LEU A 38 -3.74 -13.06 -8.96
N ALA A 39 -4.78 -13.87 -9.10
CA ALA A 39 -4.77 -15.02 -9.98
C ALA A 39 -5.85 -14.87 -11.06
N SER A 40 -5.54 -15.33 -12.27
CA SER A 40 -6.43 -15.25 -13.43
C SER A 40 -6.19 -16.43 -14.37
N PRO A 41 -7.16 -16.81 -15.23
CA PRO A 41 -6.92 -17.74 -16.32
C PRO A 41 -5.81 -17.29 -17.30
N THR A 42 -5.58 -15.98 -17.39
CA THR A 42 -4.60 -15.31 -18.25
C THR A 42 -3.63 -14.48 -17.40
N ALA A 43 -2.43 -14.22 -17.92
CA ALA A 43 -1.42 -13.46 -17.19
C ALA A 43 -1.91 -12.03 -16.86
N PRO A 44 -1.95 -11.61 -15.59
CA PRO A 44 -2.35 -10.25 -15.23
C PRO A 44 -1.45 -9.21 -15.91
N GLU A 45 -2.06 -8.14 -16.44
CA GLU A 45 -1.35 -6.99 -17.01
C GLU A 45 -0.58 -6.22 -15.94
N THR A 46 0.58 -5.64 -16.30
CA THR A 46 1.28 -4.71 -15.41
C THR A 46 0.78 -3.29 -15.67
N CYS A 47 0.50 -2.55 -14.60
CA CYS A 47 0.33 -1.11 -14.65
C CYS A 47 1.32 -0.45 -13.69
N ASP A 48 2.45 0.03 -14.25
CA ASP A 48 3.47 0.73 -13.49
C ASP A 48 3.34 2.24 -13.66
N THR A 49 3.27 2.94 -12.55
CA THR A 49 3.41 4.41 -12.52
C THR A 49 4.71 4.78 -11.80
N ARG A 50 5.04 6.07 -11.74
CA ARG A 50 6.20 6.53 -10.95
C ARG A 50 6.12 6.05 -9.49
N HIS A 51 4.92 5.92 -8.94
CA HIS A 51 4.71 5.67 -7.51
C HIS A 51 4.10 4.29 -7.21
N TRP A 52 3.40 3.68 -8.17
CA TRP A 52 2.67 2.42 -7.98
C TRP A 52 3.21 1.31 -8.86
N ARG A 53 3.16 0.10 -8.32
CA ARG A 53 3.26 -1.16 -9.05
C ARG A 53 1.91 -1.84 -8.95
N ALA A 54 1.35 -2.27 -10.07
CA ALA A 54 0.04 -2.90 -10.08
C ALA A 54 -0.02 -4.09 -11.03
N ALA A 55 -0.78 -5.09 -10.61
CA ALA A 55 -1.29 -6.17 -11.44
C ALA A 55 -2.78 -5.93 -11.68
N VAL A 56 -3.23 -6.16 -12.91
CA VAL A 56 -4.65 -6.04 -13.29
C VAL A 56 -5.07 -7.27 -14.06
N THR A 57 -6.14 -7.93 -13.64
CA THR A 57 -6.75 -9.05 -14.36
C THR A 57 -7.70 -8.57 -15.45
N ASP A 58 -8.07 -9.47 -16.37
CA ASP A 58 -8.95 -9.15 -17.51
C ASP A 58 -10.35 -8.65 -17.08
N ASP A 59 -10.80 -9.02 -15.87
CA ASP A 59 -12.06 -8.56 -15.28
C ASP A 59 -11.96 -7.19 -14.58
N GLY A 60 -10.76 -6.60 -14.54
CA GLY A 60 -10.47 -5.30 -13.93
C GLY A 60 -10.05 -5.36 -12.45
N THR A 61 -9.99 -6.55 -11.84
CA THR A 61 -9.47 -6.69 -10.47
C THR A 61 -8.01 -6.25 -10.43
N THR A 62 -7.71 -5.34 -9.49
CA THR A 62 -6.44 -4.64 -9.40
C THR A 62 -5.86 -4.86 -8.01
N SER A 63 -4.60 -5.30 -7.96
CA SER A 63 -3.76 -5.19 -6.79
C SER A 63 -2.65 -4.21 -7.08
N ALA A 64 -2.43 -3.28 -6.17
CA ALA A 64 -1.40 -2.28 -6.32
C ALA A 64 -0.69 -2.01 -4.99
N ILE A 65 0.58 -1.65 -5.08
CA ILE A 65 1.39 -1.19 -3.95
C ILE A 65 2.21 0.03 -4.34
N ALA A 66 2.35 0.98 -3.43
CA ALA A 66 3.22 2.14 -3.54
C ALA A 66 4.14 2.29 -2.35
N SER A 67 5.37 2.72 -2.61
CA SER A 67 6.28 3.21 -1.57
C SER A 67 5.82 4.60 -1.13
N LEU A 68 5.47 4.74 0.14
CA LEU A 68 5.28 6.04 0.76
C LEU A 68 6.56 6.51 1.48
N TRP A 69 7.34 5.57 2.02
CA TRP A 69 8.59 5.88 2.71
C TRP A 69 9.54 4.66 2.76
N GLY A 70 10.84 4.91 2.62
CA GLY A 70 11.91 3.94 2.91
C GLY A 70 12.13 2.83 1.87
N PHE A 71 11.13 2.46 1.05
CA PHE A 71 11.34 1.51 -0.04
C PHE A 71 11.98 2.17 -1.27
N GLU A 72 12.91 1.47 -1.91
CA GLU A 72 13.78 1.99 -3.00
C GLU A 72 13.32 1.53 -4.39
N HIS A 73 12.82 0.30 -4.47
CA HIS A 73 12.42 -0.32 -5.73
C HIS A 73 11.06 -0.98 -5.59
N GLY A 74 10.41 -1.22 -6.72
CA GLY A 74 9.21 -2.02 -6.79
C GLY A 74 9.11 -2.72 -8.13
N GLY A 75 8.42 -3.85 -8.14
CA GLY A 75 8.21 -4.67 -9.33
C GLY A 75 6.97 -5.54 -9.21
N LEU A 76 6.86 -6.50 -10.12
CA LEU A 76 5.81 -7.50 -10.13
C LEU A 76 6.46 -8.89 -10.13
N HIS A 77 6.11 -9.72 -9.16
CA HIS A 77 6.43 -11.14 -9.22
C HIS A 77 5.31 -11.84 -9.96
N ARG A 78 5.64 -12.73 -10.90
CA ARG A 78 4.70 -13.51 -11.69
C ARG A 78 5.04 -14.98 -11.57
N ASP A 79 4.01 -15.80 -11.55
CA ASP A 79 4.18 -17.24 -11.52
C ASP A 79 3.00 -17.95 -12.24
N SER A 80 3.22 -19.19 -12.68
CA SER A 80 2.22 -20.01 -13.37
C SER A 80 2.01 -21.32 -12.61
N GLY A 81 0.76 -21.65 -12.30
CA GLY A 81 0.37 -22.82 -11.53
C GLY A 81 0.65 -22.72 -10.02
N ALA A 82 0.96 -21.52 -9.52
CA ALA A 82 1.33 -21.29 -8.12
C ALA A 82 0.18 -20.77 -7.24
N ASP A 83 -0.96 -20.40 -7.83
CA ASP A 83 -2.13 -19.91 -7.11
C ASP A 83 -3.34 -20.83 -7.36
N ALA A 84 -4.08 -21.15 -6.30
CA ALA A 84 -5.24 -22.04 -6.41
C ALA A 84 -6.41 -21.40 -7.18
N MET A 85 -6.42 -20.08 -7.31
CA MET A 85 -7.53 -19.31 -7.87
C MET A 85 -7.38 -19.03 -9.37
N GLY A 86 -6.27 -19.41 -10.00
CA GLY A 86 -6.03 -19.16 -11.41
C GLY A 86 -4.73 -19.78 -11.92
N ARG A 87 -4.62 -19.95 -13.25
CA ARG A 87 -3.44 -20.54 -13.87
C ARG A 87 -2.24 -19.60 -13.79
N GLU A 88 -2.46 -18.31 -13.99
CA GLU A 88 -1.42 -17.29 -13.97
C GLU A 88 -1.63 -16.39 -12.76
N SER A 89 -0.55 -16.00 -12.08
CA SER A 89 -0.62 -15.11 -10.93
C SER A 89 0.39 -13.98 -10.99
N ALA A 90 0.08 -12.91 -10.28
CA ALA A 90 0.95 -11.76 -10.13
C ALA A 90 0.81 -11.10 -8.75
N VAL A 91 1.93 -10.72 -8.15
CA VAL A 91 2.01 -9.99 -6.87
C VAL A 91 2.88 -8.76 -7.06
N PRO A 92 2.35 -7.54 -6.89
CA PRO A 92 3.19 -6.35 -6.87
C PRO A 92 3.99 -6.29 -5.56
N TYR A 93 5.24 -5.86 -5.62
CA TYR A 93 6.11 -5.82 -4.44
C TYR A 93 6.99 -4.57 -4.40
N LEU A 94 7.48 -4.27 -3.20
CA LEU A 94 8.49 -3.25 -2.91
C LEU A 94 9.72 -3.89 -2.27
N THR A 95 10.88 -3.28 -2.48
CA THR A 95 12.13 -3.69 -1.83
C THR A 95 13.00 -2.51 -1.43
N ALA A 96 13.81 -2.68 -0.39
CA ALA A 96 14.90 -1.78 -0.04
C ALA A 96 16.08 -2.54 0.56
N ARG A 97 17.26 -1.93 0.49
CA ARG A 97 18.42 -2.37 1.28
C ARG A 97 18.39 -1.71 2.65
N HIS A 98 18.42 -2.53 3.70
CA HIS A 98 18.37 -2.06 5.07
C HIS A 98 19.67 -1.35 5.46
N ALA A 99 19.55 -0.14 6.01
CA ALA A 99 20.70 0.66 6.44
C ALA A 99 21.29 0.25 7.81
N GLY A 100 20.64 -0.67 8.51
CA GLY A 100 21.02 -1.11 9.85
C GLY A 100 20.30 -0.35 10.97
N GLY A 101 20.30 -0.93 12.18
CA GLY A 101 19.58 -0.39 13.33
C GLY A 101 18.07 -0.53 13.14
N THR A 102 17.28 0.35 13.76
CA THR A 102 15.83 0.41 13.53
C THR A 102 15.51 1.42 12.42
N ARG A 103 14.73 1.00 11.43
CA ARG A 103 14.27 1.82 10.30
C ARG A 103 12.79 1.63 10.05
N THR A 104 12.16 2.68 9.52
CA THR A 104 10.75 2.70 9.17
C THR A 104 10.58 2.54 7.66
N TYR A 105 9.65 1.68 7.25
CA TYR A 105 9.22 1.50 5.87
C TYR A 105 7.71 1.65 5.80
N VAL A 106 7.21 2.45 4.86
CA VAL A 106 5.78 2.69 4.73
C VAL A 106 5.34 2.38 3.32
N SER A 107 4.32 1.53 3.20
CA SER A 107 3.67 1.19 1.94
C SER A 107 2.19 1.55 1.98
N CYS A 108 1.62 1.75 0.80
CA CYS A 108 0.18 1.86 0.60
C CYS A 108 -0.25 0.75 -0.34
N VAL A 109 -1.21 -0.08 0.08
CA VAL A 109 -1.68 -1.24 -0.65
C VAL A 109 -3.14 -1.05 -1.03
N LEU A 110 -3.49 -1.53 -2.22
CA LEU A 110 -4.84 -1.57 -2.75
C LEU A 110 -5.16 -2.97 -3.26
N LEU A 111 -6.37 -3.43 -2.97
CA LEU A 111 -7.03 -4.52 -3.67
C LEU A 111 -8.46 -4.08 -4.00
N ALA A 112 -8.83 -4.10 -5.26
CA ALA A 112 -10.17 -3.71 -5.67
C ALA A 112 -10.61 -4.34 -6.99
N ALA A 113 -11.90 -4.62 -7.12
CA ALA A 113 -12.50 -5.15 -8.34
C ALA A 113 -12.61 -4.11 -9.48
N ASP A 114 -12.43 -2.81 -9.19
CA ASP A 114 -12.76 -1.71 -10.10
C ASP A 114 -11.59 -0.73 -10.37
N GLY A 115 -10.34 -1.20 -10.29
CA GLY A 115 -9.17 -0.36 -10.57
C GLY A 115 -8.68 0.44 -9.36
N PHE A 116 -8.49 1.76 -9.52
CA PHE A 116 -8.10 2.70 -8.45
C PHE A 116 -9.27 3.58 -7.94
N GLY A 117 -10.42 3.55 -8.62
CA GLY A 117 -11.58 4.40 -8.29
C GLY A 117 -11.34 5.92 -8.44
N PRO A 118 -12.25 6.76 -7.92
CA PRO A 118 -12.21 8.22 -8.12
C PRO A 118 -11.21 8.93 -7.19
N VAL A 119 -10.97 8.39 -6.00
CA VAL A 119 -9.90 8.89 -5.11
C VAL A 119 -8.61 8.26 -5.58
N GLY A 120 -8.01 8.91 -6.57
CA GLY A 120 -6.76 8.49 -7.15
C GLY A 120 -5.66 8.39 -6.08
N PRO A 121 -4.72 7.47 -6.25
CA PRO A 121 -3.77 7.12 -5.21
C PRO A 121 -2.74 8.20 -4.88
N ALA A 122 -2.64 9.25 -5.70
CA ALA A 122 -1.73 10.39 -5.50
C ALA A 122 -2.04 11.25 -4.25
N ARG A 123 -3.07 10.88 -3.48
CA ARG A 123 -3.52 11.67 -2.33
C ARG A 123 -3.22 11.03 -0.97
N VAL A 124 -2.69 9.80 -0.92
CA VAL A 124 -2.22 9.18 0.33
C VAL A 124 -0.74 9.51 0.49
N GLY A 125 -0.34 10.03 1.65
CA GLY A 125 1.04 10.45 1.90
C GLY A 125 1.50 10.27 3.33
N VAL A 126 2.82 10.32 3.50
CA VAL A 126 3.50 10.44 4.80
C VAL A 126 3.90 11.91 4.95
N ASP A 127 3.40 12.57 5.99
CA ASP A 127 3.72 13.98 6.26
C ASP A 127 5.08 14.11 6.94
N SER A 128 5.34 13.21 7.90
CA SER A 128 6.60 13.20 8.65
C SER A 128 6.89 11.83 9.24
N VAL A 129 8.18 11.54 9.37
CA VAL A 129 8.72 10.46 10.19
C VAL A 129 9.70 11.11 11.15
N VAL A 130 9.47 11.00 12.45
CA VAL A 130 10.33 11.61 13.47
C VAL A 130 11.20 10.57 14.18
N GLU A 131 12.26 11.04 14.82
CA GLU A 131 13.05 10.24 15.75
C GLU A 131 12.10 9.61 16.81
N GLU A 132 12.38 8.36 17.21
CA GLU A 132 11.46 7.46 17.97
C GLU A 132 10.41 6.69 17.15
N GLY A 133 10.42 6.79 15.82
CA GLY A 133 9.59 5.94 14.96
C GLY A 133 8.13 6.37 14.87
N ARG A 134 7.80 7.60 15.27
CA ARG A 134 6.45 8.12 15.03
C ARG A 134 6.28 8.48 13.55
N VAL A 135 5.19 8.01 12.95
CA VAL A 135 4.79 8.30 11.57
C VAL A 135 3.49 9.08 11.56
N THR A 136 3.48 10.22 10.88
CA THR A 136 2.26 11.03 10.65
C THR A 136 1.79 10.83 9.21
N LEU A 137 0.52 10.48 9.04
CA LEU A 137 -0.09 10.19 7.74
C LEU A 137 -1.06 11.30 7.34
N SER A 138 -0.98 11.70 6.06
CA SER A 138 -1.99 12.54 5.43
C SER A 138 -2.99 11.67 4.67
N LEU A 139 -4.21 11.65 5.19
CA LEU A 139 -5.32 10.91 4.63
C LEU A 139 -6.43 11.91 4.28
N PRO A 140 -6.75 12.11 2.98
CA PRO A 140 -7.76 13.05 2.55
C PRO A 140 -9.10 12.91 3.28
N GLY A 141 -9.65 14.01 3.80
CA GLY A 141 -10.94 13.97 4.48
C GLY A 141 -10.93 13.34 5.87
N LEU A 142 -9.76 13.03 6.43
CA LEU A 142 -9.58 12.75 7.86
C LEU A 142 -8.66 13.79 8.51
N PRO A 143 -8.86 14.14 9.79
CA PRO A 143 -7.78 14.72 10.58
C PRO A 143 -6.63 13.70 10.62
N GLY A 144 -5.39 14.13 10.36
CA GLY A 144 -4.23 13.25 10.20
C GLY A 144 -4.08 12.22 11.33
N GLY A 145 -3.51 11.06 11.01
CA GLY A 145 -3.31 9.95 11.94
C GLY A 145 -1.85 9.77 12.35
N THR A 146 -1.62 9.28 13.58
CA THR A 146 -0.27 9.02 14.12
C THR A 146 -0.10 7.54 14.45
N VAL A 147 0.98 6.94 13.96
CA VAL A 147 1.38 5.55 14.26
C VAL A 147 2.66 5.56 15.10
N LEU A 148 2.71 4.76 16.17
CA LEU A 148 3.84 4.66 17.10
C LEU A 148 4.31 3.20 17.23
N PRO A 149 5.63 2.95 17.32
CA PRO A 149 6.15 1.62 17.64
C PRO A 149 5.83 1.24 19.09
N GLY A 150 5.71 -0.05 19.37
CA GLY A 150 5.50 -0.60 20.70
C GLY A 150 4.11 -0.40 21.28
N HIS A 151 3.17 0.20 20.55
CA HIS A 151 1.78 0.24 21.00
C HIS A 151 1.17 -1.16 20.90
N ALA A 152 0.81 -1.73 22.05
CA ALA A 152 -0.01 -2.93 22.09
C ALA A 152 -1.32 -2.70 21.32
N PRO A 153 -1.88 -3.72 20.64
CA PRO A 153 -3.18 -3.59 20.01
C PRO A 153 -4.17 -3.07 21.06
N CYS A 154 -5.03 -2.12 20.68
CA CYS A 154 -6.09 -1.65 21.54
C CYS A 154 -6.95 -2.87 21.93
N ARG A 155 -6.73 -3.42 23.14
CA ARG A 155 -7.50 -4.54 23.70
C ARG A 155 -8.75 -4.02 24.40
N ASP A 156 -9.43 -3.05 23.82
CA ASP A 156 -10.72 -2.64 24.33
C ASP A 156 -11.84 -3.13 23.41
N PRO A 157 -12.45 -4.30 23.68
CA PRO A 157 -13.63 -4.78 22.96
C PRO A 157 -14.86 -3.88 23.19
N HIS A 158 -14.75 -2.82 24.00
CA HIS A 158 -15.81 -1.85 24.28
C HIS A 158 -15.53 -0.44 23.73
N ALA A 159 -14.47 -0.24 22.93
CA ALA A 159 -14.29 1.04 22.24
C ALA A 159 -15.54 1.31 21.35
N PRO A 160 -16.22 2.46 21.53
CA PRO A 160 -17.42 2.76 20.75
C PRO A 160 -17.06 2.78 19.27
N ALA A 161 -17.80 2.00 18.47
CA ALA A 161 -17.66 1.95 17.03
C ALA A 161 -17.63 3.38 16.47
N CYS A 162 -16.68 3.67 15.58
CA CYS A 162 -16.62 4.94 14.86
C CYS A 162 -18.01 5.25 14.29
N PRO A 163 -18.65 6.37 14.67
CA PRO A 163 -19.93 6.74 14.10
C PRO A 163 -19.63 7.21 12.69
N ASN A 164 -20.04 6.44 11.68
CA ASN A 164 -20.59 6.87 10.38
C ASN A 164 -20.66 5.69 9.41
N ALA A 165 -21.69 4.86 9.56
CA ALA A 165 -22.18 4.01 8.49
C ALA A 165 -23.69 4.24 8.34
N SER A 166 -24.05 5.34 7.68
CA SER A 166 -25.41 5.52 7.19
C SER A 166 -25.39 6.16 5.81
N GLY A 167 -25.73 5.35 4.80
CA GLY A 167 -26.49 5.81 3.65
C GLY A 167 -25.77 5.86 2.31
N ALA A 168 -26.37 5.12 1.36
CA ALA A 168 -26.29 5.23 -0.10
C ALA A 168 -25.22 4.38 -0.82
N GLY A 169 -25.68 3.21 -1.29
CA GLY A 169 -24.92 2.35 -2.19
C GLY A 169 -24.69 2.99 -3.57
N PRO A 170 -23.52 2.80 -4.20
CA PRO A 170 -23.28 3.31 -5.54
C PRO A 170 -23.72 2.30 -6.62
N LYS A 171 -24.40 2.82 -7.64
CA LYS A 171 -24.68 2.14 -8.91
C LYS A 171 -23.38 1.91 -9.68
N ARG A 172 -23.28 0.76 -10.37
CA ARG A 172 -22.17 0.38 -11.26
C ARG A 172 -21.89 1.45 -12.34
N PRO A 173 -20.64 1.91 -12.53
CA PRO A 173 -20.26 2.58 -13.76
C PRO A 173 -19.78 1.57 -14.82
N SER A 174 -20.11 1.90 -16.06
CA SER A 174 -19.80 1.16 -17.28
C SER A 174 -18.31 1.23 -17.64
N SER A 175 -17.85 0.15 -18.27
CA SER A 175 -16.50 -0.07 -18.82
C SER A 175 -16.09 1.02 -19.83
N VAL A 176 -15.10 1.84 -19.49
CA VAL A 176 -14.24 2.51 -20.49
C VAL A 176 -12.83 2.67 -19.93
N CYS A 177 -11.93 1.76 -20.32
CA CYS A 177 -10.50 2.03 -20.30
C CYS A 177 -10.19 2.97 -21.49
N ARG A 178 -9.96 4.26 -21.24
CA ARG A 178 -9.39 5.17 -22.25
C ARG A 178 -8.16 5.86 -21.70
N ARG A 179 -7.06 5.65 -22.41
CA ARG A 179 -5.80 6.38 -22.31
C ARG A 179 -6.07 7.89 -22.31
N GLY A 180 -5.47 8.59 -21.36
CA GLY A 180 -5.32 10.04 -21.39
C GLY A 180 -6.21 10.76 -20.39
N LEU A 181 -5.62 11.10 -19.23
CA LEU A 181 -5.83 12.35 -18.48
C LEU A 181 -4.92 12.34 -17.24
N TRP A 182 -3.60 12.32 -17.46
CA TRP A 182 -2.62 12.61 -16.41
C TRP A 182 -2.39 14.13 -16.38
N GLY A 183 -3.26 14.84 -15.66
CA GLY A 183 -3.20 16.28 -15.47
C GLY A 183 -2.35 16.67 -14.26
N ARG A 184 -1.23 17.34 -14.56
CA ARG A 184 -0.41 18.31 -13.78
C ARG A 184 -0.20 18.11 -12.27
N SER A 185 1.09 18.04 -11.92
CA SER A 185 1.70 18.15 -10.59
C SER A 185 1.20 19.33 -9.75
N PRO A 186 1.21 19.22 -8.41
CA PRO A 186 1.58 20.31 -7.53
C PRO A 186 3.11 20.43 -7.51
N GLN A 187 3.62 21.60 -7.87
CA GLN A 187 5.01 21.99 -7.65
C GLN A 187 5.27 22.13 -6.14
N GLY A 188 6.50 21.83 -5.71
CA GLY A 188 7.01 22.30 -4.42
C GLY A 188 7.71 21.24 -3.58
N TRP A 189 8.79 20.64 -4.09
CA TRP A 189 9.79 19.95 -3.28
C TRP A 189 11.17 20.20 -3.92
N ASP A 190 11.81 21.31 -3.55
CA ASP A 190 13.24 21.55 -3.71
C ASP A 190 13.70 22.32 -2.47
N GLY A 191 14.78 21.86 -1.83
CA GLY A 191 15.70 22.66 -1.01
C GLY A 191 15.21 23.18 0.34
#